data_AF-A0A7J4TRA9-F1
#
_entry.id   AF-A0A7J4TRA9-F1
#
_cell.length_a   1.000
_cell.length_b   1.000
_cell.length_c   1.000
_cell.angle_alpha   90.00
_cell.angle_beta   90.00
_cell.angle_gamma   90.00
#
_symmetry.space_group_name_H-M   'P 1'
#
loop_
_entity.id
_entity.type
_entity.pdbx_description
1 polymer ?
#
loop_
_entity_poly.entity_id
_entity_poly.type
_entity_poly.pdbx_seq_one_letter_code
_entity_poly.pdbx_strand_id
1 'polypeptide(L)'
;AYWNNDQVILARDILGEKPLFTHLDKDGIAFASEKKALIALGLKEEEIRELNPRHLVMFDMKTRAITTQQRSFFEILPEHIESVEVIKQKTKTLLEEAIKKRIPDKPFGILFSGGIDSTTLAFFAKKMGLNPICYTAVLDEEGSNMTPAEDL
;
A
#
# COMPACT_ATOMS: atom_id res chain seq x y z
N ALA A 1 4.75 -14.00 -1.68
CA ALA A 1 5.84 -14.85 -2.19
C ALA A 1 5.29 -15.74 -3.29
N TYR A 2 6.07 -16.00 -4.31
CA TYR A 2 5.74 -16.92 -5.39
C TYR A 2 6.79 -18.03 -5.43
N TRP A 3 6.36 -19.28 -5.40
CA TRP A 3 7.26 -20.44 -5.51
C TRP A 3 7.08 -21.03 -6.90
N ASN A 4 8.18 -21.16 -7.64
CA ASN A 4 8.22 -21.91 -8.89
C ASN A 4 9.42 -22.87 -8.94
N ASN A 5 9.16 -24.18 -9.04
CA ASN A 5 10.17 -25.25 -9.04
C ASN A 5 11.14 -25.14 -7.85
N ASP A 6 12.36 -24.68 -8.10
CA ASP A 6 13.42 -24.53 -7.10
C ASP A 6 13.68 -23.06 -6.74
N GLN A 7 12.78 -22.14 -7.10
CA GLN A 7 12.97 -20.71 -6.86
C GLN A 7 11.81 -20.11 -6.07
N VAL A 8 12.15 -19.39 -4.99
CA VAL A 8 11.21 -18.56 -4.23
C VAL A 8 11.44 -17.10 -4.57
N ILE A 9 10.40 -16.42 -5.02
CA ILE A 9 10.42 -15.01 -5.40
C ILE A 9 9.62 -14.20 -4.37
N LEU A 10 10.27 -13.21 -3.76
CA LEU A 10 9.65 -12.24 -2.87
C LEU A 10 9.50 -10.91 -3.59
N ALA A 11 8.29 -10.37 -3.53
CA ALA A 11 7.91 -9.12 -4.19
C ALA A 11 6.79 -8.43 -3.38
N ARG A 12 6.75 -7.11 -3.46
CA ARG A 12 5.64 -6.27 -2.98
C ARG A 12 4.89 -5.64 -4.15
N ASP A 13 3.73 -5.04 -3.85
CA ASP A 13 3.14 -4.08 -4.76
C ASP A 13 4.11 -2.91 -5.00
N ILE A 14 4.03 -2.30 -6.17
CA ILE A 14 5.03 -1.32 -6.60
C ILE A 14 5.05 -0.05 -5.74
N LEU A 15 3.91 0.29 -5.11
CA LEU A 15 3.78 1.46 -4.23
C LEU A 15 4.21 1.16 -2.79
N GLY A 16 4.35 -0.12 -2.43
CA GLY A 16 4.66 -0.53 -1.07
C GLY A 16 3.47 -0.44 -0.10
N GLU A 17 2.22 -0.42 -0.59
CA GLU A 17 1.03 -0.35 0.26
C GLU A 17 0.97 -1.52 1.25
N LYS A 18 1.39 -2.73 0.84
CA LYS A 18 1.43 -3.91 1.70
C LYS A 18 2.87 -4.19 2.15
N PRO A 19 3.16 -4.12 3.47
CA PRO A 19 4.48 -4.41 3.99
C PRO A 19 4.89 -5.86 3.77
N LEU A 20 6.19 -6.07 3.57
CA LEU A 20 6.82 -7.38 3.57
C LEU A 20 8.20 -7.24 4.21
N PHE A 21 8.39 -7.92 5.32
CA PHE A 21 9.66 -7.99 6.04
C PHE A 21 10.38 -9.28 5.68
N THR A 22 11.70 -9.21 5.61
CA THR A 22 12.57 -10.28 5.15
C THR A 22 13.79 -10.39 6.06
N HIS A 23 14.27 -11.62 6.22
CA HIS A 23 15.57 -11.97 6.74
C HIS A 23 16.20 -12.93 5.73
N LEU A 24 17.38 -12.57 5.24
CA LEU A 24 18.07 -13.28 4.17
C LEU A 24 19.48 -13.60 4.66
N ASP A 25 19.83 -14.88 4.77
CA ASP A 25 21.14 -15.33 5.19
C ASP A 25 21.65 -16.48 4.31
N LYS A 26 22.80 -17.06 4.67
CA LYS A 26 23.41 -18.19 3.95
C LYS A 26 22.69 -19.52 4.19
N ASP A 27 21.87 -19.59 5.23
CA ASP A 27 21.23 -20.81 5.71
C ASP A 27 19.78 -20.93 5.20
N GLY A 28 19.16 -19.81 4.81
CA GLY A 28 17.88 -19.73 4.14
C GLY A 28 17.29 -18.32 4.06
N ILE A 29 15.96 -18.28 3.94
CA ILE A 29 15.17 -17.05 3.91
C ILE A 29 13.98 -17.16 4.86
N ALA A 30 13.64 -16.07 5.52
CA ALA A 30 12.40 -15.91 6.28
C ALA A 30 11.71 -14.61 5.88
N PHE A 31 10.38 -14.61 5.79
CA PHE A 31 9.62 -13.42 5.43
C PHE A 31 8.23 -13.44 6.06
N ALA A 32 7.68 -12.25 6.33
CA ALA A 32 6.34 -12.06 6.88
C ALA A 32 5.77 -10.69 6.52
N SER A 33 4.45 -10.54 6.50
CA SER A 33 3.80 -9.23 6.34
C SER A 33 4.00 -8.31 7.55
N GLU A 34 4.32 -8.88 8.72
CA GLU A 34 4.53 -8.15 9.96
C GLU A 34 5.86 -8.51 10.61
N LYS A 35 6.64 -7.48 10.97
CA LYS A 35 7.99 -7.63 11.54
C LYS A 35 8.01 -8.49 12.81
N LYS A 36 7.00 -8.33 13.68
CA LYS A 36 6.88 -9.07 14.95
C LYS A 36 6.79 -10.59 14.77
N ALA A 37 6.29 -11.08 13.63
CA ALA A 37 6.23 -12.52 13.37
C ALA A 37 7.63 -13.13 13.19
N LEU A 38 8.55 -12.37 12.59
CA LEU A 38 9.96 -12.79 12.43
C LEU A 38 10.73 -12.67 13.76
N ILE A 39 10.43 -11.66 14.56
CA ILE A 39 10.99 -11.54 15.92
C ILE A 39 10.53 -12.72 16.79
N ALA A 40 9.25 -13.12 16.69
CA ALA A 40 8.72 -14.28 17.40
C ALA A 40 9.37 -15.61 16.95
N LEU A 41 9.97 -15.66 15.76
CA LEU A 41 10.78 -16.79 15.29
C LEU A 41 12.19 -16.83 15.93
N GLY A 42 12.54 -15.81 16.72
CA GLY A 42 13.85 -15.68 17.36
C GLY A 42 14.87 -14.88 16.54
N LEU A 43 14.47 -14.28 15.42
CA LEU A 43 15.33 -13.41 14.63
C LEU A 43 15.52 -12.06 15.33
N LYS A 44 16.74 -11.54 15.30
CA LYS A 44 17.00 -10.24 15.91
C LYS A 44 16.48 -9.12 15.01
N GLU A 45 16.04 -8.04 15.65
CA GLU A 45 15.40 -6.95 14.94
C GLU A 45 16.33 -6.29 13.89
N GLU A 46 17.62 -6.19 14.21
CA GLU A 46 18.67 -5.66 13.35
C GLU A 46 18.98 -6.54 12.14
N GLU A 47 18.52 -7.78 12.11
CA GLU A 47 18.68 -8.74 11.00
C GLU A 47 17.46 -8.76 10.07
N ILE A 48 16.39 -8.06 10.44
CA ILE A 48 15.15 -7.97 9.66
C ILE A 48 15.15 -6.67 8.86
N ARG A 49 14.79 -6.77 7.58
CA ARG A 49 14.68 -5.63 6.67
C ARG A 49 13.32 -5.64 6.00
N GLU A 50 12.71 -4.47 5.90
CA GLU A 50 11.55 -4.28 5.03
C GLU A 50 12.02 -4.37 3.57
N LEU A 51 11.34 -5.21 2.78
CA LEU A 51 11.67 -5.38 1.36
C LEU A 51 11.33 -4.10 0.62
N ASN A 52 12.30 -3.55 -0.11
CA ASN A 52 12.06 -2.40 -0.98
C ASN A 52 11.01 -2.77 -2.07
N PRO A 53 9.95 -1.97 -2.29
CA PRO A 53 8.92 -2.26 -3.28
C PRO A 53 9.43 -2.45 -4.72
N ARG A 54 10.59 -1.86 -5.03
CA ARG A 54 11.24 -1.97 -6.35
C ARG A 54 12.22 -3.13 -6.44
N HIS A 55 12.38 -3.95 -5.41
CA HIS A 55 13.26 -5.12 -5.46
C HIS A 55 12.45 -6.42 -5.52
N LEU A 56 12.85 -7.29 -6.44
CA LEU A 56 12.51 -8.71 -6.44
C LEU A 56 13.68 -9.45 -5.81
N VAL A 57 13.42 -10.18 -4.74
CA VAL A 57 14.41 -11.09 -4.15
C VAL A 57 14.07 -12.49 -4.62
N MET A 58 15.06 -13.17 -5.20
CA MET A 58 14.93 -14.53 -5.70
C MET A 58 15.92 -15.41 -4.95
N PHE A 59 15.39 -16.44 -4.30
CA PHE A 59 16.15 -17.45 -3.58
C PHE A 59 16.08 -18.76 -4.34
N ASP A 60 17.23 -19.31 -4.70
CA ASP A 60 17.36 -20.63 -5.32
C ASP A 60 17.54 -21.70 -4.24
N MET A 61 16.60 -22.63 -4.16
CA MET A 61 16.52 -23.67 -3.13
C MET A 61 17.65 -24.72 -3.24
N LYS A 62 18.26 -24.88 -4.42
CA LYS A 62 19.31 -25.88 -4.67
C LYS A 62 20.69 -25.34 -4.31
N THR A 63 20.97 -24.13 -4.78
CA THR A 63 22.26 -23.46 -4.63
C THR A 63 22.33 -22.57 -3.38
N ARG A 64 21.17 -22.25 -2.79
CA ARG A 64 21.00 -21.23 -1.74
C ARG A 64 21.43 -19.84 -2.17
N ALA A 65 21.53 -19.59 -3.48
CA ALA A 65 21.89 -18.29 -4.00
C ALA A 65 20.74 -17.30 -3.82
N ILE A 66 21.07 -16.12 -3.31
CA ILE A 66 20.16 -14.98 -3.23
C ILE A 66 20.54 -14.01 -4.34
N THR A 67 19.58 -13.69 -5.20
CA THR A 67 19.73 -12.67 -6.24
C THR A 67 18.66 -11.61 -6.06
N THR A 68 19.01 -10.37 -6.40
CA THR A 68 18.07 -9.24 -6.33
C THR A 68 17.99 -8.58 -7.70
N GLN A 69 16.76 -8.36 -8.17
CA GLN A 69 16.50 -7.59 -9.38
C GLN A 69 15.74 -6.32 -9.03
N GLN A 70 16.24 -5.18 -9.49
CA GLN A 70 15.51 -3.93 -9.39
C GLN A 70 14.49 -3.80 -10.53
N ARG A 71 13.26 -3.43 -10.19
CA ARG A 71 12.16 -3.16 -11.11
C ARG A 71 12.12 -1.68 -11.44
N SER A 72 11.70 -1.37 -12.65
CA SER A 72 11.32 0.00 -13.04
C SER A 72 10.19 0.51 -12.15
N PHE A 73 10.18 1.82 -11.96
CA PHE A 73 9.11 2.52 -11.25
C PHE A 73 8.25 3.32 -12.23
N PHE A 74 7.32 4.13 -11.72
CA PHE A 74 6.60 5.09 -12.54
C PHE A 74 7.58 6.06 -13.21
N GLU A 75 7.38 6.28 -14.49
CA GLU A 75 8.08 7.32 -15.24
C GLU A 75 7.39 8.66 -14.97
N ILE A 76 8.20 9.73 -14.87
CA ILE A 76 7.66 11.08 -14.83
C ILE A 76 7.15 11.38 -16.25
N LEU A 77 5.83 11.43 -16.38
CA LEU A 77 5.18 11.77 -17.64
C LEU A 77 5.35 13.27 -17.92
N PRO A 78 5.40 13.68 -19.21
CA PRO A 78 5.40 15.09 -19.56
C PRO A 78 4.13 15.79 -19.07
N GLU A 79 4.20 17.12 -18.96
CA GLU A 79 3.04 17.93 -18.60
C GLU A 79 1.89 17.76 -19.60
N HIS A 80 0.66 17.77 -19.09
CA HIS A 80 -0.53 17.68 -19.92
C HIS A 80 -0.70 18.93 -20.76
N ILE A 81 -0.90 18.75 -22.08
CA ILE A 81 -1.10 19.85 -23.04
C ILE A 81 -2.57 20.00 -23.45
N GLU A 82 -3.43 19.08 -22.98
CA GLU A 82 -4.86 19.10 -23.27
C GLU A 82 -5.58 20.26 -22.54
N SER A 83 -6.80 20.58 -22.98
CA SER A 83 -7.59 21.61 -22.31
C SER A 83 -8.03 21.16 -20.91
N VAL A 84 -8.26 22.14 -20.03
CA VAL A 84 -8.72 21.89 -18.65
C VAL A 84 -9.98 21.02 -18.61
N GLU A 85 -10.91 21.21 -19.54
CA GLU A 85 -12.15 20.43 -19.59
C GLU A 85 -11.88 18.94 -19.94
N VAL A 86 -10.96 18.69 -20.88
CA VAL A 86 -10.54 17.33 -21.24
C VAL A 86 -9.84 16.66 -20.07
N ILE A 87 -8.90 17.37 -19.41
CA ILE A 87 -8.18 16.85 -18.25
C ILE A 87 -9.15 16.52 -17.12
N LYS A 88 -10.08 17.43 -16.82
CA LYS A 88 -11.11 17.24 -15.79
C LYS A 88 -11.96 16.00 -16.05
N GLN A 89 -12.44 15.81 -17.28
CA GLN A 89 -13.26 14.67 -17.63
C GLN A 89 -12.46 13.35 -17.59
N LYS A 90 -11.20 13.37 -18.03
CA LYS A 90 -10.29 12.22 -17.96
C LYS A 90 -9.99 11.83 -16.52
N THR A 91 -9.62 12.79 -15.67
CA THR A 91 -9.37 12.58 -14.24
C THR A 91 -10.60 12.02 -13.54
N LYS A 92 -11.79 12.58 -13.81
CA LYS A 92 -13.05 12.08 -13.26
C LYS A 92 -13.28 10.61 -13.63
N THR A 93 -13.05 10.25 -14.89
CA THR A 93 -13.26 8.89 -15.40
C THR A 93 -12.29 7.91 -14.75
N LEU A 94 -10.99 8.24 -14.74
CA LEU A 94 -9.96 7.40 -14.13
C LEU A 94 -10.18 7.23 -12.62
N LEU A 95 -10.60 8.28 -11.92
CA LEU A 95 -10.93 8.23 -10.51
C LEU A 95 -12.14 7.31 -10.25
N GLU A 96 -13.20 7.44 -11.05
CA GLU A 96 -14.39 6.60 -10.97
C GLU A 96 -14.05 5.11 -11.17
N GLU A 97 -13.20 4.80 -12.16
CA GLU A 97 -12.71 3.43 -12.41
C GLU A 97 -11.81 2.91 -11.27
N ALA A 98 -10.92 3.75 -10.74
CA ALA A 98 -10.03 3.39 -9.65
C ALA A 98 -10.81 3.06 -8.35
N ILE A 99 -11.89 3.80 -8.09
CA ILE A 99 -12.82 3.54 -6.99
C ILE A 99 -13.57 2.23 -7.25
N LYS A 100 -14.16 2.07 -8.45
CA LYS A 100 -14.91 0.87 -8.83
C LYS A 100 -14.11 -0.42 -8.65
N LYS A 101 -12.83 -0.42 -9.03
CA LYS A 101 -11.92 -1.57 -8.87
C LYS A 101 -11.71 -1.99 -7.40
N ARG A 102 -11.94 -1.10 -6.44
CA ARG A 102 -11.65 -1.31 -5.01
C ARG A 102 -12.91 -1.56 -4.17
N ILE A 103 -14.09 -1.56 -4.79
CA ILE A 103 -15.33 -1.87 -4.10
C ILE A 103 -15.39 -3.38 -3.84
N PRO A 104 -15.52 -3.82 -2.57
CA PRO A 104 -15.61 -5.24 -2.24
C PRO A 104 -17.01 -5.81 -2.47
N ASP A 105 -17.11 -7.13 -2.65
CA ASP A 105 -18.38 -7.85 -2.83
C ASP A 105 -19.19 -8.04 -1.52
N LYS A 106 -18.80 -7.35 -0.45
CA LYS A 106 -19.39 -7.45 0.90
C LYS A 106 -19.64 -6.05 1.46
N PRO A 107 -20.49 -5.90 2.49
CA PRO A 107 -20.68 -4.62 3.16
C PRO A 107 -19.34 -4.01 3.58
N PHE A 108 -19.18 -2.71 3.31
CA PHE A 108 -17.96 -1.97 3.58
C PHE A 108 -18.27 -0.58 4.14
N GLY A 109 -17.27 0.02 4.78
CA GLY A 109 -17.34 1.38 5.28
C GLY A 109 -16.33 2.30 4.60
N ILE A 110 -16.55 3.60 4.75
CA ILE A 110 -15.61 4.65 4.35
C ILE A 110 -15.16 5.37 5.62
N LEU A 111 -13.85 5.49 5.81
CA LEU A 111 -13.30 6.42 6.80
C LEU A 111 -13.52 7.84 6.28
N PHE A 112 -14.38 8.58 6.97
CA PHE A 112 -14.95 9.83 6.51
C PHE A 112 -14.51 10.99 7.41
N SER A 113 -13.43 11.66 6.99
CA SER A 113 -12.90 12.83 7.69
C SER A 113 -13.65 14.13 7.42
N GLY A 114 -14.57 14.16 6.44
CA GLY A 114 -15.22 15.40 5.96
C GLY A 114 -14.37 16.23 4.99
N GLY A 115 -13.11 15.83 4.74
CA GLY A 115 -12.26 16.43 3.71
C GLY A 115 -12.70 16.11 2.28
N ILE A 116 -12.10 16.79 1.30
CA ILE A 116 -12.45 16.64 -0.12
C ILE A 116 -12.25 15.21 -0.63
N ASP A 117 -11.21 14.51 -0.18
CA ASP A 117 -10.87 13.17 -0.64
C ASP A 117 -11.91 12.14 -0.18
N SER A 118 -12.17 12.07 1.12
CA SER A 118 -13.15 11.14 1.70
C SER A 118 -14.58 11.47 1.25
N THR A 119 -14.89 12.75 1.05
CA THR A 119 -16.16 13.19 0.46
C THR A 119 -16.30 12.75 -0.99
N THR A 120 -15.23 12.80 -1.76
CA THR A 120 -15.23 12.34 -3.16
C THR A 120 -15.48 10.84 -3.23
N LEU A 121 -14.86 10.03 -2.37
CA LEU A 121 -15.12 8.58 -2.27
C LEU A 121 -16.59 8.29 -1.92
N ALA A 122 -17.14 8.99 -0.92
CA ALA A 122 -18.54 8.82 -0.52
C ALA A 122 -19.51 9.25 -1.63
N PHE A 123 -19.22 10.35 -2.33
CA PHE A 123 -20.00 10.82 -3.47
C PHE A 123 -20.07 9.79 -4.59
N PHE A 124 -18.92 9.24 -5.01
CA PHE A 124 -18.89 8.23 -6.06
C PHE A 124 -19.56 6.93 -5.64
N ALA A 125 -19.38 6.49 -4.39
CA ALA A 125 -20.07 5.31 -3.87
C ALA A 125 -21.60 5.48 -3.96
N LYS A 126 -22.13 6.63 -3.51
CA LYS A 126 -23.55 6.95 -3.61
C LYS A 126 -24.04 7.04 -5.06
N LYS A 127 -23.26 7.66 -5.95
CA LYS A 127 -23.56 7.76 -7.40
C LYS A 127 -23.66 6.37 -8.05
N MET A 128 -22.88 5.40 -7.57
CA MET A 128 -22.92 4.00 -8.03
C MET A 128 -24.06 3.18 -7.40
N GLY A 129 -24.92 3.79 -6.57
CA GLY A 129 -26.01 3.10 -5.88
C GLY A 129 -25.57 2.26 -4.68
N LEU A 130 -24.36 2.50 -4.16
CA LEU A 130 -23.82 1.82 -2.98
C LEU A 130 -24.14 2.61 -1.72
N ASN A 131 -24.32 1.89 -0.61
CA ASN A 131 -24.66 2.46 0.69
C ASN A 131 -23.60 2.08 1.75
N PRO A 132 -22.35 2.55 1.64
CA PRO A 132 -21.34 2.28 2.66
C PRO A 132 -21.64 3.06 3.95
N ILE A 133 -21.23 2.49 5.08
CA ILE A 133 -21.29 3.20 6.37
C ILE A 133 -20.10 4.15 6.46
N CYS A 134 -20.35 5.44 6.66
CA CYS A 134 -19.29 6.43 6.90
C CYS A 134 -18.94 6.46 8.39
N TYR A 135 -17.66 6.26 8.71
CA TYR A 135 -17.14 6.33 10.08
C TYR A 135 -16.26 7.57 10.23
N THR A 136 -16.50 8.37 11.27
CA THR A 136 -15.59 9.45 11.66
C THR A 136 -15.12 9.23 13.08
N ALA A 137 -13.88 9.64 13.37
CA ALA A 137 -13.34 9.66 14.72
C ALA A 137 -13.14 11.11 15.13
N VAL A 138 -13.60 11.46 16.31
CA VAL A 138 -13.48 12.79 16.91
C VAL A 138 -12.87 12.64 18.30
N LEU A 139 -12.03 13.59 18.70
CA LEU A 139 -11.58 13.71 20.08
C LEU A 139 -12.59 14.57 20.83
N ASP A 140 -12.85 14.24 22.08
CA ASP A 140 -13.69 15.04 22.95
C ASP A 140 -12.88 16.29 23.38
N GLU A 141 -13.26 17.47 22.91
CA GLU A 141 -12.55 18.73 23.18
C GLU A 141 -12.96 19.36 24.52
N GLU A 142 -13.54 18.61 25.47
CA GLU A 142 -13.68 19.09 26.84
C GLU A 142 -12.36 18.93 27.61
N GLY A 143 -11.42 19.87 27.39
CA GLY A 143 -10.45 20.24 28.44
C GLY A 143 -8.94 20.05 28.18
N SER A 144 -8.42 20.16 26.96
CA SER A 144 -6.97 20.20 26.75
C SER A 144 -6.50 21.42 25.98
N ASN A 145 -5.74 22.28 26.66
CA ASN A 145 -4.75 23.18 26.07
C ASN A 145 -3.74 22.34 25.26
N MET A 146 -4.13 21.89 24.06
CA MET A 146 -3.19 21.26 23.15
C MET A 146 -2.34 22.36 22.53
N THR A 147 -1.03 22.29 22.78
CA THR A 147 -0.05 23.05 22.03
C THR A 147 -0.21 22.72 20.53
N PRO A 148 -0.15 23.71 19.63
CA PRO A 148 -0.17 23.47 18.20
C PRO A 148 0.88 22.44 17.83
N ALA A 149 0.57 21.58 16.84
CA ALA A 149 1.56 20.67 16.27
C ALA A 149 2.75 21.49 15.77
N GLU A 150 3.93 21.25 16.35
CA GLU A 150 5.18 21.76 15.79
C GLU A 150 5.45 20.99 14.50
N ASP A 151 5.50 21.71 13.39
CA ASP A 151 5.99 21.16 12.12
C ASP A 151 7.44 20.69 12.32
N LEU A 152 7.68 19.40 12.03
CA LEU A 152 9.01 18.77 12.02
C LEU A 152 9.88 19.30 10.86
#